data_AF-A0A3B8U976-F1
#
_entry.id   AF-A0A3B8U976-F1
#
_cell.length_a   1.000
_cell.length_b   1.000
_cell.length_c   1.000
_cell.angle_alpha   90.00
_cell.angle_beta   90.00
_cell.angle_gamma   90.00
#
_symmetry.space_group_name_H-M   'P 1'
#
loop_
_entity.id
_entity.type
_entity.pdbx_description
1 polymer ?
#
loop_
_entity_poly.entity_id
_entity_poly.type
_entity_poly.pdbx_seq_one_letter_code
_entity_poly.pdbx_strand_id
1 'polypeptide(L)'
;MFEKLKKLFAKKIRRPRRFNQGTITRTCRICGKTFTLPDNVQHWPDLCQECRAKHRPAETLTRKCKKCGKPFTFSSNARHWPKYCPKCLESRGQSL
;
A
#
# COMPACT_ATOMS: atom_id res chain seq x y z
N MET A 1 40.50 -4.12 -46.90
CA MET A 1 39.39 -3.15 -46.78
C MET A 1 38.31 -3.79 -45.91
N PHE A 2 38.26 -3.46 -44.63
CA PHE A 2 37.36 -4.07 -43.63
C PHE A 2 36.25 -3.08 -43.27
N GLU A 3 35.03 -3.31 -43.73
CA GLU A 3 33.90 -2.43 -43.45
C GLU A 3 33.22 -2.75 -42.11
N LYS A 4 33.47 -1.83 -41.16
CA LYS A 4 32.50 -1.16 -40.28
C LYS A 4 31.64 -2.00 -39.32
N LEU A 5 32.10 -2.01 -38.07
CA LEU A 5 31.34 -1.85 -36.82
C LEU A 5 29.89 -1.32 -36.95
N LYS A 6 28.95 -1.94 -36.21
CA LYS A 6 28.16 -1.29 -35.15
C LYS A 6 27.36 -2.30 -34.31
N LYS A 7 27.73 -2.38 -33.04
CA LYS A 7 27.01 -3.00 -31.92
C LYS A 7 25.62 -2.37 -31.79
N LEU A 8 24.56 -3.15 -31.69
CA LEU A 8 23.33 -2.72 -31.02
C LEU A 8 22.79 -3.85 -30.13
N PHE A 9 22.81 -3.57 -28.84
CA PHE A 9 22.47 -4.44 -27.74
C PHE A 9 21.00 -4.88 -27.79
N ALA A 10 20.77 -6.16 -27.52
CA ALA A 10 19.46 -6.75 -27.28
C ALA A 10 18.73 -6.00 -26.16
N LYS A 11 17.71 -5.18 -26.51
CA LYS A 11 16.78 -4.61 -25.54
C LYS A 11 15.89 -5.73 -25.01
N LYS A 12 16.30 -6.33 -23.89
CA LYS A 12 15.48 -7.25 -23.08
C LYS A 12 14.27 -6.46 -22.57
N ILE A 13 13.14 -6.56 -23.24
CA ILE A 13 11.87 -5.95 -22.80
C ILE A 13 11.51 -6.63 -21.47
N ARG A 14 11.85 -5.98 -20.35
CA ARG A 14 11.34 -6.38 -19.03
C ARG A 14 9.85 -6.10 -19.07
N ARG A 15 9.04 -7.16 -19.25
CA ARG A 15 7.60 -7.08 -18.98
C ARG A 15 7.45 -6.41 -17.61
N PRO A 16 6.72 -5.30 -17.45
CA PRO A 16 6.40 -4.81 -16.12
C PRO A 16 5.73 -5.99 -15.41
N ARG A 17 6.24 -6.36 -14.22
CA ARG A 17 5.55 -7.32 -13.37
C ARG A 17 4.13 -6.77 -13.24
N ARG A 18 3.13 -7.42 -13.84
CA ARG A 18 1.74 -7.25 -13.42
C ARG A 18 1.76 -7.69 -11.97
N PHE A 19 1.88 -6.72 -11.08
CA PHE A 19 1.58 -6.91 -9.68
C PHE A 19 0.10 -7.23 -9.71
N ASN A 20 -0.25 -8.52 -9.68
CA ASN A 20 -1.58 -8.92 -9.30
C ASN A 20 -1.66 -8.54 -7.82
N GLN A 21 -1.84 -7.25 -7.53
CA GLN A 21 -2.27 -6.78 -6.23
C GLN A 21 -3.66 -7.38 -6.12
N GLY A 22 -3.76 -8.50 -5.41
CA GLY A 22 -5.06 -9.05 -5.11
C GLY A 22 -5.88 -7.91 -4.51
N THR A 23 -7.14 -7.81 -4.88
CA THR A 23 -8.06 -6.94 -4.19
C THR A 23 -9.02 -7.83 -3.44
N ILE A 24 -9.25 -7.53 -2.17
CA ILE A 24 -10.35 -8.12 -1.44
C ILE A 24 -11.53 -7.17 -1.53
N THR A 25 -12.72 -7.74 -1.69
CA THR A 25 -13.97 -6.99 -1.58
C THR A 25 -14.56 -7.21 -0.20
N ARG A 26 -14.94 -6.13 0.48
CA ARG A 26 -15.63 -6.15 1.77
C ARG A 26 -16.95 -5.43 1.68
N THR A 27 -17.93 -5.88 2.46
CA THR A 27 -19.22 -5.21 2.63
C THR A 27 -19.20 -4.40 3.91
N CYS A 28 -19.58 -3.12 3.83
CA CYS A 28 -19.73 -2.25 4.99
C CYS A 28 -20.89 -2.75 5.87
N ARG A 29 -20.63 -2.94 7.16
CA ARG A 29 -21.66 -3.39 8.12
C ARG A 29 -22.82 -2.39 8.30
N ILE A 30 -22.59 -1.10 8.09
CA ILE A 30 -23.60 -0.04 8.34
C ILE A 30 -24.47 0.22 7.11
N CYS A 31 -23.86 0.41 5.94
CA CYS A 31 -24.59 0.83 4.74
C CYS A 31 -24.72 -0.27 3.68
N GLY A 32 -24.18 -1.46 3.90
CA GLY A 32 -24.24 -2.56 2.94
C GLY A 32 -23.41 -2.35 1.66
N LYS A 33 -22.77 -1.19 1.47
CA LYS A 33 -21.93 -0.93 0.29
C LYS A 33 -20.71 -1.84 0.27
N THR A 34 -20.41 -2.40 -0.89
CA THR A 34 -19.16 -3.12 -1.14
C THR A 34 -18.03 -2.17 -1.50
N PHE A 35 -16.83 -2.44 -0.99
CA PHE A 35 -15.64 -1.66 -1.30
C PHE A 35 -14.42 -2.57 -1.40
N THR A 36 -13.46 -2.18 -2.25
CA THR A 36 -12.25 -2.94 -2.53
C THR A 36 -11.05 -2.38 -1.78
N LEU A 37 -10.22 -3.29 -1.27
CA LEU A 37 -8.97 -2.98 -0.57
C LEU A 37 -7.85 -3.86 -1.15
N PRO A 38 -6.59 -3.40 -1.10
CA PRO A 38 -5.48 -4.24 -1.53
C PRO A 38 -5.30 -5.44 -0.58
N ASP A 39 -5.01 -6.63 -1.13
CA ASP A 39 -4.86 -7.92 -0.43
C ASP A 39 -3.76 -7.88 0.65
N ASN A 40 -2.84 -6.94 0.49
CA ASN A 40 -1.67 -6.79 1.32
C ASN A 40 -1.90 -6.02 2.64
N VAL A 41 -3.13 -5.63 2.98
CA VAL A 41 -3.40 -5.03 4.29
C VAL A 41 -3.51 -6.11 5.35
N GLN A 42 -2.95 -5.82 6.53
CA GLN A 42 -2.90 -6.79 7.62
C GLN A 42 -4.20 -6.84 8.43
N HIS A 43 -5.07 -5.84 8.26
CA HIS A 43 -6.35 -5.73 8.93
C HIS A 43 -7.37 -5.15 7.97
N TRP A 44 -8.52 -5.80 7.89
CA TRP A 44 -9.65 -5.40 7.06
C TRP A 44 -10.58 -4.49 7.88
N PRO A 45 -10.89 -3.27 7.44
CA PRO A 45 -11.93 -2.46 8.06
C PRO A 45 -13.32 -3.05 7.79
N ASP A 46 -14.17 -3.07 8.83
CA ASP A 46 -15.59 -3.49 8.75
C ASP A 46 -16.53 -2.41 8.20
N LEU A 47 -16.05 -1.16 8.12
CA LEU A 47 -16.82 0.00 7.66
C LEU A 47 -16.18 0.60 6.41
N CYS A 48 -17.02 1.05 5.48
CA CYS A 48 -16.56 1.87 4.35
C CYS A 48 -16.08 3.25 4.85
N GLN A 49 -15.34 3.96 3.99
CA GLN A 49 -14.74 5.26 4.32
C GLN A 49 -15.79 6.29 4.80
N GLU A 50 -16.94 6.37 4.14
CA GLU A 50 -18.03 7.30 4.50
C GLU A 50 -18.59 6.99 5.89
N CYS A 51 -18.95 5.73 6.15
CA CYS A 51 -19.51 5.31 7.43
C CYS A 51 -18.50 5.43 8.56
N ARG A 52 -17.22 5.17 8.27
CA ARG A 52 -16.14 5.32 9.25
C ARG A 52 -15.94 6.78 9.66
N ALA A 53 -16.00 7.72 8.71
CA ALA A 53 -15.93 9.15 8.99
C ALA A 53 -17.15 9.66 9.80
N LYS A 54 -18.34 9.08 9.57
CA LYS A 54 -19.58 9.50 10.22
C LYS A 54 -19.82 8.86 11.60
N HIS A 55 -19.46 7.59 11.77
CA HIS A 55 -19.83 6.79 12.94
C HIS A 55 -18.68 6.44 13.87
N ARG A 56 -17.41 6.70 13.48
CA ARG A 56 -16.25 6.42 14.31
C ARG A 56 -15.41 7.68 14.51
N PRO A 57 -15.31 8.22 15.74
CA PRO A 57 -14.36 9.28 16.01
C PRO A 57 -12.95 8.79 15.66
N ALA A 58 -12.11 9.69 15.14
CA ALA A 58 -10.74 9.35 14.81
C ALA A 58 -9.98 9.02 16.11
N GLU A 59 -9.63 7.76 16.29
CA GLU A 59 -8.83 7.28 17.41
C GLU A 59 -7.36 7.17 16.97
N THR A 60 -6.44 7.41 17.88
CA THR A 60 -5.01 7.20 17.62
C THR A 60 -4.65 5.78 18.01
N LEU A 61 -4.30 4.94 17.02
CA LEU A 61 -3.89 3.56 17.23
C LEU A 61 -2.36 3.43 17.19
N THR A 62 -1.80 2.61 18.07
CA THR A 62 -0.36 2.36 18.15
C THR A 62 -0.01 0.96 17.62
N ARG A 63 1.00 0.84 16.76
CA ARG A 63 1.56 -0.45 16.29
C ARG A 63 3.08 -0.42 16.22
N LYS A 64 3.72 -1.59 16.24
CA LYS A 64 5.16 -1.74 16.02
C LYS A 64 5.48 -1.78 14.52
N CYS A 65 6.45 -0.99 14.08
CA CYS A 65 6.93 -0.99 12.71
C CYS A 65 7.63 -2.33 12.39
N LYS A 66 7.27 -2.99 11.29
CA LYS A 66 7.89 -4.26 10.89
C LYS A 66 9.38 -4.13 10.51
N LYS A 67 9.85 -2.93 10.12
CA LYS A 67 11.25 -2.69 9.70
C LYS A 67 12.17 -2.37 10.88
N CYS A 68 11.75 -1.46 11.77
CA CYS A 68 12.61 -0.96 12.85
C CYS A 68 12.14 -1.33 14.26
N GLY A 69 11.03 -2.06 14.40
CA GLY A 69 10.46 -2.46 15.69
C GLY A 69 9.83 -1.32 16.51
N LYS A 70 10.10 -0.05 16.17
CA LYS A 70 9.62 1.11 16.93
C LYS A 70 8.10 1.22 16.90
N PRO A 71 7.45 1.54 18.03
CA PRO A 71 6.04 1.87 18.05
C PRO A 71 5.80 3.17 17.26
N PHE A 72 4.68 3.24 16.57
CA PHE A 72 4.22 4.44 15.89
C PHE A 72 2.70 4.50 15.91
N THR A 73 2.18 5.71 15.85
CA THR A 73 0.75 5.99 15.88
C THR A 73 0.19 6.22 14.47
N PHE A 74 -1.06 5.85 14.26
CA PHE A 74 -1.81 6.15 13.03
C PHE A 74 -3.29 6.32 13.36
N SER A 75 -4.00 7.07 12.51
CA SER A 75 -5.44 7.27 12.69
C SER A 75 -6.21 5.97 12.45
N SER A 76 -7.16 5.69 13.34
CA SER A 76 -8.19 4.65 13.16
C SER A 76 -9.12 4.94 12.01
N ASN A 77 -8.93 6.04 11.25
CA ASN A 77 -9.58 6.38 9.99
C ASN A 77 -8.68 6.17 8.74
N ALA A 78 -7.43 5.74 8.91
CA ALA A 78 -6.53 5.43 7.79
C ALA A 78 -7.12 4.39 6.83
N ARG A 79 -7.10 4.67 5.52
CA ARG A 79 -7.66 3.80 4.46
C ARG A 79 -7.13 2.36 4.52
N HIS A 80 -5.87 2.21 4.92
CA HIS A 80 -5.23 0.92 5.21
C HIS A 80 -4.41 1.03 6.49
N TRP A 81 -4.27 -0.07 7.23
CA TRP A 81 -3.42 -0.09 8.41
C TRP A 81 -1.95 -0.22 8.02
N PRO A 82 -1.12 0.81 8.31
CA PRO A 82 0.28 0.82 7.90
C PRO A 82 1.07 -0.32 8.58
N LYS A 83 1.98 -0.93 7.82
CA LYS A 83 2.93 -1.95 8.31
C LYS A 83 4.26 -1.35 8.79
N TYR A 84 4.58 -0.15 8.31
CA TYR A 84 5.84 0.55 8.57
C TYR A 84 5.54 1.94 9.10
N CYS A 85 6.40 2.45 10.00
CA CYS A 85 6.27 3.82 10.50
C CYS A 85 6.62 4.86 9.42
N PRO A 86 6.16 6.12 9.55
CA PRO A 86 6.43 7.20 8.58
C PRO A 86 7.91 7.31 8.19
N LYS A 87 8.82 7.37 9.18
CA LYS A 87 10.27 7.40 8.96
C LYS A 87 10.80 6.23 8.12
N CYS A 88 10.23 5.03 8.30
CA CYS A 88 10.60 3.84 7.55
C CYS A 88 9.97 3.79 6.14
N LEU A 89 8.88 4.52 5.89
CA LEU A 89 8.29 4.69 4.57
C LEU A 89 9.05 5.75 3.78
N GLU A 90 9.40 6.87 4.40
CA GLU A 90 10.19 7.95 3.79
C GLU A 90 11.58 7.44 3.37
N SER A 91 12.22 6.61 4.19
CA SER A 91 13.49 5.94 3.81
C SER A 91 13.37 4.89 2.70
N ARG A 92 12.16 4.55 2.23
CA ARG A 92 11.94 3.72 1.02
C ARG A 92 11.76 4.57 -0.25
N GLY A 93 11.70 5.89 -0.13
CA GLY A 93 11.46 6.83 -1.22
C GLY A 93 12.44 8.00 -1.22
N GLN A 94 13.74 7.74 -1.25
CA GLN A 94 14.74 8.78 -1.54
C GLN A 94 15.46 8.47 -2.85
N SER A 95 15.09 9.21 -3.88
CA SER A 95 16.04 9.91 -4.74
C SER A 95 15.32 11.20 -5.17
N LEU A 96 16.05 12.32 -5.03
CA LEU A 96 15.63 13.68 -5.33
C LEU A 96 14.94 13.83 -6.70
#